data_AF-C5DNR8-F1
#
_entry.id   AF-C5DNR8-F1
#
_cell.length_a   1.000
_cell.length_b   1.000
_cell.length_c   1.000
_cell.angle_alpha   90.00
_cell.angle_beta   90.00
_cell.angle_gamma   90.00
#
_symmetry.space_group_name_H-M   'P 1'
#
loop_
_entity.id
_entity.type
_entity.pdbx_description
1 polymer ?
#
loop_
_entity_poly.entity_id
_entity_poly.type
_entity_poly.pdbx_seq_one_letter_code
_entity_poly.pdbx_strand_id
1 'polypeptide(L)'
;MLVQHLWTLAAFAQLGLAHSKPKTEEQLLNNDFSLPDLIQTKKLPDAWVPGENAVLEEGRVVLTPKKSSKGSLWTKNAYTLGTSFTAEWTVRSTNHRGKSPGGLALWFVNANSPQDTELFNGPSKFEGLQLLIDNNGELESTLRGQLNDGTQQFTSANIYDKTFGSCLLAYQDSTVPLTVRLTYDSANEHFFKVQVDNRVCFQTKKIHFPAENYKFGITATNADNEESFELLQLEVFDGVLEEALKPNANAMEQPKLFTKLVNEKTGDEELRETSPLEMAAAGTAITNNDLLKKMNRLEGKILANDIGILASTIDELIQVQKQQAKNLEKVLAMLGSKSIGQESTDSTGDESFKDFFKLDEKLEKLLTEQRKLREASKTHTSSNGGPHIDEVVRKLTIWLIPLVAVMMVMAYYTFRIRQEIVKTKLL
;
A
#
# COMPACT_ATOMS: atom_id res chain seq x y z
N MET A 1 44.87 -24.62 31.46
CA MET A 1 43.43 -24.97 31.47
C MET A 1 42.51 -23.78 31.15
N LEU A 2 42.96 -22.78 30.40
CA LEU A 2 42.17 -21.58 30.05
C LEU A 2 42.17 -21.22 28.56
N VAL A 3 42.97 -21.93 27.74
CA VAL A 3 43.11 -21.66 26.30
C VAL A 3 42.19 -22.56 25.45
N GLN A 4 41.66 -23.63 26.04
CA GLN A 4 40.81 -24.61 25.33
C GLN A 4 39.32 -24.22 25.29
N HIS A 5 38.90 -23.23 26.08
CA HIS A 5 37.50 -22.76 26.13
C HIS A 5 37.20 -21.53 25.25
N LEU A 6 38.21 -20.86 24.70
CA LEU A 6 37.98 -19.73 23.79
C LEU A 6 37.62 -20.17 22.37
N TRP A 7 38.10 -21.33 21.93
CA TRP A 7 37.79 -21.87 20.59
C TRP A 7 36.38 -22.46 20.50
N THR A 8 35.81 -22.93 21.61
CA THR A 8 34.41 -23.41 21.66
C THR A 8 33.38 -22.29 21.66
N LEU A 9 33.77 -21.06 22.03
CA LEU A 9 32.88 -19.89 21.98
C LEU A 9 32.85 -19.21 20.60
N ALA A 10 33.92 -19.36 19.80
CA ALA A 10 33.94 -18.85 18.42
C ALA A 10 33.12 -19.73 17.44
N ALA A 11 32.92 -21.02 17.75
CA ALA A 11 32.11 -21.93 16.93
C ALA A 11 30.60 -21.80 17.18
N PHE A 12 30.17 -21.12 18.24
CA PHE A 12 28.75 -20.93 18.58
C PHE A 12 28.18 -19.55 18.20
N ALA A 13 29.00 -18.66 17.62
CA ALA A 13 28.59 -17.32 17.22
C ALA A 13 28.26 -17.15 15.72
N GLN A 14 28.19 -18.25 14.95
CA GLN A 14 27.87 -18.23 13.51
C GLN A 14 26.50 -18.81 13.13
N LEU A 15 25.65 -19.19 14.08
CA LEU A 15 24.23 -19.44 13.82
C LEU A 15 23.40 -18.30 14.40
N GLY A 16 22.88 -17.43 13.54
CA GLY A 16 21.92 -16.41 13.98
C GLY A 16 21.78 -15.16 13.11
N LEU A 17 22.35 -15.11 11.91
CA LEU A 17 21.97 -14.11 10.90
C LEU A 17 21.72 -14.82 9.58
N ALA A 18 20.86 -15.83 9.60
CA ALA A 18 20.14 -16.22 8.40
C ALA A 18 19.21 -15.04 8.06
N HIS A 19 19.71 -14.12 7.24
CA HIS A 19 18.83 -13.23 6.49
C HIS A 19 18.02 -14.15 5.59
N SER A 20 16.79 -14.43 6.00
CA SER A 20 15.82 -15.12 5.15
C SER A 20 15.75 -14.34 3.86
N LYS A 21 16.16 -14.95 2.73
CA LYS A 21 15.86 -14.38 1.43
C LYS A 21 14.35 -14.09 1.40
N PRO A 22 13.91 -12.91 0.96
CA PRO A 22 12.49 -12.66 0.75
C PRO A 22 11.97 -13.76 -0.18
N LYS A 23 10.98 -14.52 0.28
CA LYS A 23 10.35 -15.53 -0.54
C LYS A 23 9.70 -14.81 -1.71
N THR A 24 9.97 -15.25 -2.93
CA THR A 24 9.31 -14.72 -4.14
C THR A 24 7.81 -14.99 -4.04
N GLU A 25 6.95 -14.14 -4.61
CA GLU A 25 5.49 -14.28 -4.55
C GLU A 25 5.01 -15.69 -4.98
N GLU A 26 5.64 -16.25 -6.02
CA GLU A 26 5.39 -17.64 -6.48
C GLU A 26 5.68 -18.71 -5.41
N GLN A 27 6.60 -18.45 -4.48
CA GLN A 27 6.93 -19.38 -3.39
C GLN A 27 5.98 -19.24 -2.19
N LEU A 28 5.23 -18.15 -2.12
CA LEU A 28 4.21 -17.93 -1.09
C LEU A 28 2.83 -18.41 -1.54
N LEU A 29 2.59 -18.50 -2.84
CA LEU A 29 1.30 -18.90 -3.40
C LEU A 29 0.93 -20.32 -2.97
N ASN A 30 -0.23 -20.43 -2.35
CA ASN A 30 -0.82 -21.69 -1.93
C ASN A 30 -1.86 -22.14 -2.97
N ASN A 31 -1.43 -23.08 -3.83
CA ASN A 31 -2.27 -23.60 -4.91
C ASN A 31 -3.50 -24.39 -4.43
N ASP A 32 -3.47 -24.96 -3.22
CA ASP A 32 -4.58 -25.77 -2.70
C ASP A 32 -5.79 -24.90 -2.31
N PHE A 33 -5.55 -23.63 -1.99
CA PHE A 33 -6.57 -22.65 -1.60
C PHE A 33 -6.74 -21.52 -2.61
N SER A 34 -6.00 -21.56 -3.71
CA SER A 34 -6.13 -20.60 -4.81
C SER A 34 -7.07 -21.13 -5.90
N LEU A 35 -7.80 -20.22 -6.53
CA LEU A 35 -8.52 -20.41 -7.77
C LEU A 35 -7.73 -19.67 -8.87
N PRO A 36 -6.98 -20.40 -9.73
CA PRO A 36 -6.21 -19.76 -10.79
C PRO A 36 -7.13 -19.10 -11.80
N ASP A 37 -6.53 -18.30 -12.69
CA ASP A 37 -7.26 -17.69 -13.80
C ASP A 37 -8.07 -18.74 -14.59
N LEU A 38 -9.37 -18.45 -14.73
CA LEU A 38 -10.35 -19.37 -15.27
C LEU A 38 -10.48 -19.29 -16.79
N ILE A 39 -9.83 -18.34 -17.49
CA ILE A 39 -9.98 -18.12 -18.95
C ILE A 39 -9.92 -19.41 -19.79
N GLN A 40 -9.03 -20.35 -19.46
CA GLN A 40 -8.84 -21.59 -20.21
C GLN A 40 -9.53 -22.81 -19.57
N THR A 41 -10.18 -22.61 -18.43
CA THR A 41 -10.66 -23.67 -17.56
C THR A 41 -12.08 -24.08 -17.96
N LYS A 42 -12.26 -25.36 -18.31
CA LYS A 42 -13.58 -25.92 -18.68
C LYS A 42 -14.38 -26.46 -17.49
N LYS A 43 -13.70 -26.77 -16.39
CA LYS A 43 -14.29 -27.32 -15.16
C LYS A 43 -13.60 -26.69 -13.97
N LEU A 44 -14.38 -26.31 -12.97
CA LEU A 44 -13.86 -25.80 -11.71
C LEU A 44 -12.92 -26.82 -11.04
N PRO A 45 -11.80 -26.38 -10.42
CA PRO A 45 -10.91 -27.29 -9.70
C PRO A 45 -11.62 -28.03 -8.56
N ASP A 46 -11.25 -29.29 -8.31
CA ASP A 46 -11.94 -30.15 -7.32
C ASP A 46 -11.77 -29.69 -5.85
N ALA A 47 -10.87 -28.73 -5.60
CA ALA A 47 -10.71 -28.05 -4.31
C ALA A 47 -11.84 -27.07 -3.99
N TRP A 48 -12.67 -26.73 -4.98
CA TRP A 48 -13.72 -25.72 -4.88
C TRP A 48 -15.11 -26.34 -5.04
N VAL A 49 -16.03 -25.92 -4.16
CA VAL A 49 -17.41 -26.40 -4.13
C VAL A 49 -18.34 -25.23 -4.49
N PRO A 50 -18.94 -25.22 -5.69
CA PRO A 50 -19.98 -24.27 -6.03
C PRO A 50 -21.30 -24.65 -5.36
N GLY A 51 -22.09 -23.66 -4.95
CA GLY A 51 -23.41 -23.83 -4.39
C GLY A 51 -24.49 -23.02 -5.10
N GLU A 52 -25.73 -23.45 -4.91
CA GLU A 52 -26.94 -22.83 -5.46
C GLU A 52 -26.88 -22.67 -6.98
N ASN A 53 -26.87 -21.42 -7.49
CA ASN A 53 -26.88 -21.11 -8.92
C ASN A 53 -25.50 -20.74 -9.46
N ALA A 54 -24.44 -20.87 -8.66
CA ALA A 54 -23.09 -20.53 -9.10
C ALA A 54 -22.66 -21.41 -10.28
N VAL A 55 -22.22 -20.79 -11.37
CA VAL A 55 -21.86 -21.48 -12.61
C VAL A 55 -20.55 -20.93 -13.19
N LEU A 56 -19.74 -21.82 -13.76
CA LEU A 56 -18.54 -21.42 -14.49
C LEU A 56 -18.94 -21.07 -15.94
N GLU A 57 -18.75 -19.82 -16.34
CA GLU A 57 -19.05 -19.32 -17.68
C GLU A 57 -17.86 -18.54 -18.23
N GLU A 58 -17.38 -18.90 -19.42
CA GLU A 58 -16.37 -18.13 -20.17
C GLU A 58 -15.21 -17.60 -19.33
N GLY A 59 -14.66 -18.47 -18.47
CA GLY A 59 -13.52 -18.16 -17.64
C GLY A 59 -13.77 -17.25 -16.45
N ARG A 60 -14.97 -17.29 -15.88
CA ARG A 60 -15.26 -16.74 -14.55
C ARG A 60 -16.37 -17.54 -13.88
N VAL A 61 -16.42 -17.51 -12.54
CA VAL A 61 -17.56 -18.05 -11.79
C VAL A 61 -18.60 -16.95 -11.62
N VAL A 62 -19.74 -17.12 -12.26
CA VAL A 62 -20.91 -16.25 -12.11
C VAL A 62 -21.72 -16.74 -10.92
N LEU A 63 -21.77 -15.96 -9.84
CA LEU A 63 -22.49 -16.31 -8.62
C LEU A 63 -24.00 -16.04 -8.78
N THR A 64 -24.38 -14.99 -9.50
CA THR A 64 -25.78 -14.60 -9.68
C THR A 64 -26.16 -14.48 -11.16
N PRO A 65 -26.30 -15.60 -11.90
CA PRO A 65 -26.46 -15.58 -13.36
C PRO A 65 -27.85 -15.11 -13.84
N LYS A 66 -28.84 -15.02 -12.94
CA LYS A 66 -30.24 -14.70 -13.30
C LYS A 66 -30.86 -13.75 -12.28
N LYS A 67 -31.99 -13.15 -12.62
CA LYS A 67 -32.79 -12.38 -11.67
C LYS A 67 -33.14 -13.22 -10.44
N SER A 68 -33.01 -12.64 -9.25
CA SER A 68 -33.31 -13.31 -7.98
C SER A 68 -32.53 -14.60 -7.74
N SER A 69 -31.27 -14.59 -8.14
CA SER A 69 -30.37 -15.72 -7.93
C SER A 69 -29.44 -15.48 -6.74
N LYS A 70 -29.02 -16.61 -6.18
CA LYS A 70 -28.01 -16.71 -5.13
C LYS A 70 -26.97 -17.71 -5.59
N GLY A 71 -25.72 -17.46 -5.20
CA GLY A 71 -24.61 -18.36 -5.48
C GLY A 71 -23.59 -18.33 -4.37
N SER A 72 -22.88 -19.44 -4.24
CA SER A 72 -21.76 -19.55 -3.32
C SER A 72 -20.63 -20.33 -3.96
N LEU A 73 -19.41 -20.07 -3.48
CA LEU A 73 -18.23 -20.81 -3.86
C LEU A 73 -17.31 -20.90 -2.64
N TRP A 74 -17.02 -22.12 -2.21
CA TRP A 74 -16.28 -22.39 -0.98
C TRP A 74 -15.12 -23.34 -1.22
N THR A 75 -14.06 -23.16 -0.42
CA THR A 75 -12.98 -24.14 -0.32
C THR A 75 -13.49 -25.44 0.32
N LYS A 76 -13.12 -26.57 -0.29
CA LYS A 76 -13.47 -27.92 0.19
C LYS A 76 -12.68 -28.28 1.45
N ASN A 77 -11.38 -28.03 1.40
CA ASN A 77 -10.45 -28.28 2.50
C ASN A 77 -10.43 -27.10 3.47
N ALA A 78 -10.05 -27.35 4.71
CA ALA A 78 -9.89 -26.30 5.71
C ALA A 78 -8.45 -25.79 5.70
N TYR A 79 -8.29 -24.46 5.72
CA TYR A 79 -7.03 -23.75 5.77
C TYR A 79 -6.54 -23.65 7.22
N THR A 80 -5.36 -24.19 7.52
CA THR A 80 -4.75 -24.04 8.85
C THR A 80 -4.04 -22.70 8.93
N LEU A 81 -4.53 -21.81 9.81
CA LEU A 81 -3.95 -20.47 9.96
C LEU A 81 -2.53 -20.57 10.54
N GLY A 82 -1.54 -20.13 9.76
CA GLY A 82 -0.15 -19.95 10.18
C GLY A 82 0.08 -18.61 10.88
N THR A 83 1.26 -18.02 10.69
CA THR A 83 1.59 -16.68 11.25
C THR A 83 1.02 -15.54 10.43
N SER A 84 0.94 -15.71 9.11
CA SER A 84 0.48 -14.68 8.20
C SER A 84 -0.10 -15.29 6.95
N PHE A 85 -1.05 -14.58 6.36
CA PHE A 85 -1.59 -14.92 5.05
C PHE A 85 -2.02 -13.66 4.29
N THR A 86 -2.07 -13.79 2.98
CA THR A 86 -2.66 -12.79 2.08
C THR A 86 -3.68 -13.50 1.19
N ALA A 87 -4.87 -12.94 1.05
CA ALA A 87 -5.89 -13.46 0.15
C ALA A 87 -6.36 -12.35 -0.80
N GLU A 88 -6.40 -12.63 -2.10
CA GLU A 88 -6.78 -11.68 -3.15
C GLU A 88 -7.99 -12.19 -3.92
N TRP A 89 -9.11 -11.48 -3.87
CA TRP A 89 -10.29 -11.77 -4.67
C TRP A 89 -10.41 -10.78 -5.82
N THR A 90 -10.41 -11.29 -7.05
CA THR A 90 -10.68 -10.50 -8.25
C THR A 90 -12.15 -10.67 -8.64
N VAL A 91 -12.94 -9.64 -8.40
CA VAL A 91 -14.41 -9.69 -8.52
C VAL A 91 -14.95 -8.54 -9.36
N ARG A 92 -16.16 -8.69 -9.89
CA ARG A 92 -16.90 -7.58 -10.51
C ARG A 92 -18.41 -7.73 -10.37
N SER A 93 -19.11 -6.62 -10.56
CA SER A 93 -20.57 -6.57 -10.69
C SER A 93 -20.96 -5.94 -12.03
N THR A 94 -21.90 -6.57 -12.73
CA THR A 94 -22.40 -6.12 -14.04
C THR A 94 -23.93 -6.18 -14.12
N ASN A 95 -24.51 -5.59 -15.18
CA ASN A 95 -25.94 -5.62 -15.52
C ASN A 95 -26.90 -4.87 -14.60
N HIS A 96 -26.41 -4.22 -13.54
CA HIS A 96 -27.26 -3.39 -12.69
C HIS A 96 -26.49 -2.22 -12.05
N ARG A 97 -27.16 -1.07 -11.98
CA ARG A 97 -26.70 0.13 -11.26
C ARG A 97 -27.86 0.71 -10.48
N GLY A 98 -27.65 0.92 -9.19
CA GLY A 98 -28.69 1.45 -8.29
C GLY A 98 -28.74 0.70 -6.97
N LYS A 99 -29.41 1.31 -5.99
CA LYS A 99 -29.55 0.76 -4.65
C LYS A 99 -30.28 -0.58 -4.69
N SER A 100 -29.69 -1.62 -4.11
CA SER A 100 -30.23 -2.97 -4.09
C SER A 100 -29.94 -3.63 -2.74
N PRO A 101 -30.87 -4.43 -2.18
CA PRO A 101 -30.61 -5.25 -1.00
C PRO A 101 -29.69 -6.45 -1.29
N GLY A 102 -29.29 -6.64 -2.56
CA GLY A 102 -28.24 -7.56 -2.94
C GLY A 102 -26.86 -7.16 -2.44
N GLY A 103 -25.90 -8.09 -2.54
CA GLY A 103 -24.53 -7.86 -2.13
C GLY A 103 -23.63 -9.07 -2.35
N LEU A 104 -22.33 -8.81 -2.30
CA LEU A 104 -21.25 -9.78 -2.44
C LEU A 104 -20.49 -9.86 -1.12
N ALA A 105 -20.39 -11.05 -0.54
CA ALA A 105 -19.69 -11.29 0.71
C ALA A 105 -18.47 -12.20 0.47
N LEU A 106 -17.29 -11.72 0.88
CA LEU A 106 -16.05 -12.48 0.93
C LEU A 106 -15.86 -12.99 2.36
N TRP A 107 -15.52 -14.26 2.52
CA TRP A 107 -15.52 -14.94 3.81
C TRP A 107 -14.15 -15.51 4.16
N PHE A 108 -13.78 -15.31 5.43
CA PHE A 108 -12.71 -16.03 6.10
C PHE A 108 -13.22 -16.44 7.48
N VAL A 109 -13.78 -17.64 7.58
CA VAL A 109 -14.54 -18.10 8.75
C VAL A 109 -14.05 -19.46 9.23
N ASN A 110 -14.21 -19.74 10.52
CA ASN A 110 -13.86 -21.02 11.14
C ASN A 110 -14.55 -22.16 10.38
N ALA A 111 -13.83 -23.23 10.08
CA ALA A 111 -14.32 -24.36 9.29
C ALA A 111 -15.49 -25.09 9.97
N ASN A 112 -15.64 -24.94 11.29
CA ASN A 112 -16.74 -25.48 12.08
C ASN A 112 -17.95 -24.54 12.17
N SER A 113 -17.89 -23.35 11.56
CA SER A 113 -19.03 -22.43 11.53
C SER A 113 -20.25 -23.11 10.89
N PRO A 114 -21.47 -22.83 11.38
CA PRO A 114 -22.70 -23.19 10.69
C PRO A 114 -22.64 -22.86 9.20
N GLN A 115 -23.16 -23.74 8.35
CA GLN A 115 -23.23 -23.55 6.89
C GLN A 115 -24.62 -23.09 6.47
N ASP A 116 -25.25 -22.22 7.26
CA ASP A 116 -26.51 -21.61 6.86
C ASP A 116 -26.28 -20.61 5.70
N THR A 117 -27.35 -20.27 4.99
CA THR A 117 -27.31 -19.41 3.79
C THR A 117 -28.16 -18.15 3.98
N GLU A 118 -28.35 -17.72 5.23
CA GLU A 118 -29.30 -16.66 5.58
C GLU A 118 -28.74 -15.25 5.35
N LEU A 119 -27.42 -15.07 5.36
CA LEU A 119 -26.76 -13.77 5.25
C LEU A 119 -25.99 -13.67 3.93
N PHE A 120 -26.58 -13.02 2.93
CA PHE A 120 -26.01 -12.91 1.57
C PHE A 120 -25.61 -14.26 0.96
N ASN A 121 -26.43 -15.30 1.18
CA ASN A 121 -26.17 -16.69 0.80
C ASN A 121 -24.95 -17.34 1.50
N GLY A 122 -24.50 -16.75 2.61
CA GLY A 122 -23.52 -17.31 3.53
C GLY A 122 -24.05 -17.37 4.96
N PRO A 123 -23.19 -17.74 5.92
CA PRO A 123 -23.61 -18.00 7.29
C PRO A 123 -23.96 -16.70 8.04
N SER A 124 -25.14 -16.69 8.67
CA SER A 124 -25.60 -15.62 9.55
C SER A 124 -24.96 -15.68 10.94
N LYS A 125 -24.59 -16.89 11.37
CA LYS A 125 -23.88 -17.14 12.62
C LYS A 125 -22.52 -17.73 12.27
N PHE A 126 -21.49 -16.90 12.27
CA PHE A 126 -20.14 -17.28 11.87
C PHE A 126 -19.12 -16.86 12.92
N GLU A 127 -17.99 -17.57 12.95
CA GLU A 127 -16.82 -17.17 13.72
C GLU A 127 -15.71 -16.78 12.74
N GLY A 128 -15.30 -15.52 12.72
CA GLY A 128 -14.29 -15.01 11.79
C GLY A 128 -14.71 -13.69 11.15
N LEU A 129 -14.40 -13.55 9.86
CA LEU A 129 -14.50 -12.31 9.09
C LEU A 129 -15.45 -12.45 7.90
N GLN A 130 -16.26 -11.42 7.72
CA GLN A 130 -17.00 -11.13 6.50
C GLN A 130 -16.52 -9.78 5.94
N LEU A 131 -16.22 -9.73 4.64
CA LEU A 131 -16.07 -8.49 3.89
C LEU A 131 -17.26 -8.36 2.94
N LEU A 132 -18.15 -7.41 3.24
CA LEU A 132 -19.36 -7.15 2.46
C LEU A 132 -19.14 -5.99 1.48
N ILE A 133 -19.44 -6.24 0.21
CA ILE A 133 -19.59 -5.23 -0.83
C ILE A 133 -21.08 -5.12 -1.16
N ASP A 134 -21.67 -4.00 -0.79
CA ASP A 134 -23.09 -3.70 -1.02
C ASP A 134 -23.31 -2.20 -1.17
N ASN A 135 -24.55 -1.82 -1.47
CA ASN A 135 -24.96 -0.41 -1.49
C ASN A 135 -26.28 -0.12 -0.75
N ASN A 136 -26.74 -1.06 0.07
CA ASN A 136 -28.03 -0.93 0.75
C ASN A 136 -27.93 -0.13 2.07
N GLY A 137 -26.72 0.06 2.60
CA GLY A 137 -26.46 0.86 3.79
C GLY A 137 -26.80 2.36 3.68
N GLU A 138 -26.52 3.09 4.76
CA GLU A 138 -26.65 4.56 4.82
C GLU A 138 -25.64 5.27 3.93
N LEU A 139 -24.42 4.75 3.92
CA LEU A 139 -23.42 5.08 2.92
C LEU A 139 -23.77 4.26 1.68
N GLU A 140 -23.65 4.87 0.50
CA GLU A 140 -23.96 4.25 -0.79
C GLU A 140 -23.09 2.99 -1.05
N SER A 141 -22.33 2.95 -2.15
CA SER A 141 -21.54 1.77 -2.47
C SER A 141 -20.32 1.67 -1.55
N THR A 142 -20.22 0.60 -0.76
CA THR A 142 -19.18 0.45 0.27
C THR A 142 -18.60 -0.96 0.31
N LEU A 143 -17.35 -1.05 0.77
CA LEU A 143 -16.76 -2.28 1.28
C LEU A 143 -16.68 -2.16 2.80
N ARG A 144 -17.22 -3.14 3.52
CA ARG A 144 -17.33 -3.15 4.98
C ARG A 144 -16.79 -4.45 5.55
N GLY A 145 -16.02 -4.38 6.63
CA GLY A 145 -15.59 -5.53 7.40
C GLY A 145 -16.50 -5.75 8.61
N GLN A 146 -16.97 -6.99 8.79
CA GLN A 146 -17.71 -7.45 9.95
C GLN A 146 -16.98 -8.62 10.60
N LEU A 147 -16.98 -8.65 11.93
CA LEU A 147 -16.47 -9.76 12.73
C LEU A 147 -17.59 -10.33 13.58
N ASN A 148 -17.57 -11.64 13.73
CA ASN A 148 -18.44 -12.35 14.63
C ASN A 148 -17.65 -13.49 15.28
N ASP A 149 -18.00 -13.83 16.51
CA ASP A 149 -17.39 -14.88 17.32
C ASP A 149 -18.30 -16.13 17.40
N GLY A 150 -19.32 -16.19 16.53
CA GLY A 150 -20.32 -17.24 16.54
C GLY A 150 -21.34 -17.12 17.66
N THR A 151 -21.39 -16.05 18.45
CA THR A 151 -22.39 -15.91 19.53
C THR A 151 -23.70 -15.29 19.06
N GLN A 152 -23.65 -14.32 18.14
CA GLN A 152 -24.81 -13.56 17.66
C GLN A 152 -25.15 -13.93 16.21
N GLN A 153 -26.43 -13.85 15.87
CA GLN A 153 -26.89 -13.98 14.49
C GLN A 153 -26.93 -12.61 13.82
N PHE A 154 -26.26 -12.48 12.68
CA PHE A 154 -26.25 -11.27 11.87
C PHE A 154 -27.31 -11.35 10.79
N THR A 155 -27.93 -10.21 10.49
CA THR A 155 -28.99 -10.08 9.50
C THR A 155 -28.69 -8.87 8.62
N SER A 156 -29.28 -8.81 7.43
CA SER A 156 -29.13 -7.64 6.54
C SER A 156 -29.56 -6.31 7.19
N ALA A 157 -30.37 -6.34 8.25
CA ALA A 157 -30.79 -5.15 8.98
C ALA A 157 -29.73 -4.64 9.98
N ASN A 158 -29.06 -5.55 10.72
CA ASN A 158 -28.13 -5.17 11.79
C ASN A 158 -26.66 -5.17 11.36
N ILE A 159 -26.35 -5.69 10.17
CA ILE A 159 -24.96 -5.87 9.71
C ILE A 159 -24.19 -4.55 9.63
N TYR A 160 -24.86 -3.45 9.30
CA TYR A 160 -24.24 -2.14 9.19
C TYR A 160 -23.73 -1.63 10.55
N ASP A 161 -24.47 -1.90 11.64
CA ASP A 161 -24.08 -1.54 13.01
C ASP A 161 -22.91 -2.38 13.53
N LYS A 162 -22.65 -3.54 12.92
CA LYS A 162 -21.55 -4.47 13.27
C LYS A 162 -20.27 -4.23 12.47
N THR A 163 -20.22 -3.15 11.71
CA THR A 163 -19.05 -2.80 10.88
C THR A 163 -17.92 -2.27 11.76
N PHE A 164 -16.74 -2.90 11.71
CA PHE A 164 -15.54 -2.41 12.42
C PHE A 164 -14.65 -1.52 11.55
N GLY A 165 -14.76 -1.63 10.22
CA GLY A 165 -14.00 -0.86 9.25
C GLY A 165 -14.71 -0.83 7.91
N SER A 166 -14.60 0.29 7.18
CA SER A 166 -15.24 0.45 5.88
C SER A 166 -14.51 1.45 4.98
N CYS A 167 -14.86 1.46 3.69
CA CYS A 167 -14.47 2.48 2.73
C CYS A 167 -15.55 2.62 1.63
N LEU A 168 -15.56 3.75 0.93
CA LEU A 168 -16.43 3.96 -0.23
C LEU A 168 -15.86 3.23 -1.44
N LEU A 169 -16.66 2.39 -2.11
CA LEU A 169 -16.23 1.57 -3.22
C LEU A 169 -17.29 1.59 -4.33
N ALA A 170 -16.96 2.17 -5.49
CA ALA A 170 -17.78 2.02 -6.68
C ALA A 170 -17.48 0.66 -7.34
N TYR A 171 -18.47 -0.24 -7.36
CA TYR A 171 -18.31 -1.60 -7.90
C TYR A 171 -19.35 -1.97 -8.98
N GLN A 172 -20.52 -1.31 -8.98
CA GLN A 172 -21.64 -1.67 -9.85
C GLN A 172 -21.40 -1.29 -11.31
N ASP A 173 -21.88 -2.17 -12.20
CA ASP A 173 -21.93 -1.94 -13.65
C ASP A 173 -20.55 -1.54 -14.22
N SER A 174 -19.54 -2.34 -13.84
CA SER A 174 -18.15 -2.19 -14.29
C SER A 174 -17.69 -3.45 -14.99
N THR A 175 -17.19 -3.31 -16.22
CA THR A 175 -16.55 -4.41 -16.96
C THR A 175 -15.15 -4.73 -16.42
N VAL A 176 -14.50 -3.73 -15.81
CA VAL A 176 -13.18 -3.86 -15.19
C VAL A 176 -13.35 -4.47 -13.79
N PRO A 177 -12.70 -5.62 -13.50
CA PRO A 177 -12.74 -6.21 -12.18
C PRO A 177 -11.90 -5.41 -11.19
N LEU A 178 -12.30 -5.51 -9.92
CA LEU A 178 -11.58 -4.95 -8.78
C LEU A 178 -10.91 -6.08 -8.00
N THR A 179 -9.74 -5.80 -7.43
CA THR A 179 -9.00 -6.77 -6.61
C THR A 179 -9.08 -6.37 -5.16
N VAL A 180 -9.77 -7.16 -4.34
CA VAL A 180 -9.80 -7.02 -2.89
C VAL A 180 -8.69 -7.87 -2.29
N ARG A 181 -7.71 -7.23 -1.65
CA ARG A 181 -6.61 -7.91 -0.94
C ARG A 181 -6.84 -7.82 0.57
N LEU A 182 -6.93 -8.96 1.22
CA LEU A 182 -6.91 -9.12 2.67
C LEU A 182 -5.53 -9.60 3.10
N THR A 183 -4.93 -8.92 4.06
CA THR A 183 -3.63 -9.30 4.62
C THR A 183 -3.74 -9.38 6.14
N TYR A 184 -3.27 -10.49 6.69
CA TYR A 184 -3.16 -10.71 8.13
C TYR A 184 -1.75 -11.16 8.50
N ASP A 185 -1.18 -10.55 9.54
CA ASP A 185 0.12 -10.90 10.08
C ASP A 185 0.11 -10.87 11.61
N SER A 186 0.06 -12.05 12.23
CA SER A 186 0.10 -12.19 13.68
C SER A 186 1.48 -11.87 14.26
N ALA A 187 2.56 -12.00 13.48
CA ALA A 187 3.92 -11.73 13.95
C ALA A 187 4.20 -10.22 14.05
N ASN A 188 3.52 -9.41 13.24
CA ASN A 188 3.62 -7.95 13.25
C ASN A 188 2.46 -7.29 14.01
N GLU A 189 2.37 -7.54 15.31
CA GLU A 189 1.35 -6.96 16.20
C GLU A 189 -0.10 -7.17 15.69
N HIS A 190 -0.39 -8.36 15.14
CA HIS A 190 -1.71 -8.68 14.55
C HIS A 190 -2.17 -7.66 13.50
N PHE A 191 -1.24 -7.26 12.63
CA PHE A 191 -1.52 -6.36 11.53
C PHE A 191 -2.57 -6.96 10.60
N PHE A 192 -3.68 -6.25 10.48
CA PHE A 192 -4.78 -6.59 9.59
C PHE A 192 -4.99 -5.42 8.62
N LYS A 193 -5.02 -5.70 7.32
CA LYS A 193 -5.26 -4.69 6.28
C LYS A 193 -6.13 -5.23 5.15
N VAL A 194 -7.03 -4.37 4.67
CA VAL A 194 -7.81 -4.58 3.46
C VAL A 194 -7.47 -3.50 2.45
N GLN A 195 -7.16 -3.91 1.21
CA GLN A 195 -6.90 -3.03 0.07
C GLN A 195 -7.86 -3.34 -1.07
N VAL A 196 -8.19 -2.33 -1.86
CA VAL A 196 -8.89 -2.49 -3.14
C VAL A 196 -8.07 -1.80 -4.22
N ASP A 197 -7.69 -2.55 -5.26
CA ASP A 197 -6.81 -2.08 -6.35
C ASP A 197 -5.56 -1.38 -5.80
N ASN A 198 -4.89 -2.03 -4.84
CA ASN A 198 -3.71 -1.52 -4.12
C ASN A 198 -3.92 -0.24 -3.28
N ARG A 199 -5.14 0.28 -3.19
CA ARG A 199 -5.49 1.40 -2.29
C ARG A 199 -5.98 0.88 -0.96
N VAL A 200 -5.53 1.49 0.14
CA VAL A 200 -5.90 1.01 1.47
C VAL A 200 -7.34 1.41 1.79
N CYS A 201 -8.18 0.42 2.05
CA CYS A 201 -9.56 0.59 2.48
C CYS A 201 -9.61 0.85 3.98
N PHE A 202 -9.14 -0.10 4.78
CA PHE A 202 -8.95 0.06 6.23
C PHE A 202 -7.88 -0.89 6.75
N GLN A 203 -7.34 -0.57 7.93
CA GLN A 203 -6.37 -1.39 8.65
C GLN A 203 -6.60 -1.30 10.16
N THR A 204 -6.24 -2.35 10.88
CA THR A 204 -6.37 -2.41 12.34
C THR A 204 -5.37 -3.40 12.93
N LYS A 205 -5.06 -3.24 14.21
CA LYS A 205 -4.26 -4.20 15.01
C LYS A 205 -5.09 -4.89 16.10
N LYS A 206 -6.42 -4.70 16.06
CA LYS A 206 -7.33 -5.18 17.11
C LYS A 206 -7.87 -6.59 16.85
N ILE A 207 -7.65 -7.12 15.65
CA ILE A 207 -8.24 -8.39 15.21
C ILE A 207 -7.27 -9.52 15.51
N HIS A 208 -7.74 -10.49 16.28
CA HIS A 208 -6.96 -11.65 16.69
C HIS A 208 -7.74 -12.89 16.26
N PHE A 209 -7.24 -13.59 15.25
CA PHE A 209 -7.81 -14.87 14.84
C PHE A 209 -7.17 -15.99 15.67
N PRO A 210 -7.97 -16.84 16.33
CA PRO A 210 -7.47 -18.07 16.96
C PRO A 210 -6.69 -18.95 15.97
N ALA A 211 -5.72 -19.73 16.48
CA ALA A 211 -4.96 -20.68 15.69
C ALA A 211 -5.80 -21.93 15.39
N GLU A 212 -6.78 -21.77 14.51
CA GLU A 212 -7.76 -22.80 14.13
C GLU A 212 -7.77 -23.02 12.61
N ASN A 213 -8.65 -23.91 12.16
CA ASN A 213 -8.87 -24.18 10.75
C ASN A 213 -9.99 -23.30 10.22
N TYR A 214 -9.73 -22.62 9.11
CA TYR A 214 -10.64 -21.67 8.48
C TYR A 214 -11.07 -22.16 7.09
N LYS A 215 -12.08 -21.53 6.52
CA LYS A 215 -12.50 -21.69 5.13
C LYS A 215 -12.54 -20.33 4.47
N PHE A 216 -12.01 -20.29 3.26
CA PHE A 216 -12.23 -19.20 2.33
C PHE A 216 -13.50 -19.48 1.52
N GLY A 217 -14.28 -18.44 1.31
CA GLY A 217 -15.46 -18.51 0.46
C GLY A 217 -15.89 -17.16 -0.06
N ILE A 218 -16.79 -17.21 -1.03
CA ILE A 218 -17.47 -16.06 -1.57
C ILE A 218 -18.93 -16.41 -1.81
N THR A 219 -19.83 -15.51 -1.45
CA THR A 219 -21.27 -15.70 -1.64
C THR A 219 -21.91 -14.41 -2.13
N ALA A 220 -22.98 -14.55 -2.90
CA ALA A 220 -23.69 -13.39 -3.43
C ALA A 220 -25.20 -13.63 -3.55
N THR A 221 -25.95 -12.55 -3.52
CA THR A 221 -27.38 -12.50 -3.82
C THR A 221 -27.69 -11.20 -4.54
N ASN A 222 -28.49 -11.26 -5.61
CA ASN A 222 -28.92 -10.08 -6.35
C ASN A 222 -30.38 -9.67 -6.04
N ALA A 223 -31.00 -10.34 -5.07
CA ALA A 223 -32.32 -10.04 -4.54
C ALA A 223 -33.45 -10.06 -5.61
N ASP A 224 -33.86 -8.92 -6.16
CA ASP A 224 -34.88 -8.85 -7.23
C ASP A 224 -34.41 -7.98 -8.41
N ASN A 225 -33.10 -7.92 -8.64
CA ASN A 225 -32.50 -7.27 -9.81
C ASN A 225 -31.72 -8.28 -10.68
N GLU A 226 -31.17 -7.80 -11.80
CA GLU A 226 -30.38 -8.60 -12.74
C GLU A 226 -28.87 -8.46 -12.53
N GLU A 227 -28.45 -8.00 -11.34
CA GLU A 227 -27.04 -7.81 -11.02
C GLU A 227 -26.29 -9.15 -11.05
N SER A 228 -25.22 -9.20 -11.84
CA SER A 228 -24.37 -10.38 -11.99
C SER A 228 -23.06 -10.14 -11.24
N PHE A 229 -22.92 -10.82 -10.10
CA PHE A 229 -21.68 -10.88 -9.32
C PHE A 229 -20.80 -12.01 -9.84
N GLU A 230 -19.57 -11.70 -10.17
CA GLU A 230 -18.64 -12.62 -10.81
C GLU A 230 -17.30 -12.65 -10.06
N LEU A 231 -16.76 -13.86 -9.88
CA LEU A 231 -15.41 -14.10 -9.40
C LEU A 231 -14.54 -14.57 -10.58
N LEU A 232 -13.43 -13.88 -10.81
CA LEU A 232 -12.49 -14.22 -11.88
C LEU A 232 -11.32 -15.04 -11.35
N GLN A 233 -10.80 -14.67 -10.17
CA GLN A 233 -9.59 -15.25 -9.60
C GLN A 233 -9.62 -15.11 -8.07
N LEU A 234 -9.03 -16.08 -7.38
CA LEU A 234 -8.75 -15.99 -5.96
C LEU A 234 -7.36 -16.53 -5.67
N GLU A 235 -6.47 -15.72 -5.12
CA GLU A 235 -5.11 -16.17 -4.77
C GLU A 235 -4.91 -16.11 -3.26
N VAL A 236 -4.41 -17.20 -2.69
CA VAL A 236 -4.08 -17.29 -1.27
C VAL A 236 -2.60 -17.53 -1.14
N PHE A 237 -1.95 -16.74 -0.30
CA PHE A 237 -0.51 -16.78 -0.05
C PHE A 237 -0.25 -17.06 1.43
N ASP A 238 0.66 -17.99 1.73
CA ASP A 238 1.12 -18.31 3.09
C ASP A 238 2.21 -17.32 3.55
N GLY A 239 1.84 -16.03 3.56
CA GLY A 239 2.71 -14.94 3.95
C GLY A 239 2.14 -13.56 3.63
N VAL A 240 2.95 -12.53 3.86
CA VAL A 240 2.62 -11.15 3.52
C VAL A 240 3.32 -10.77 2.21
N LEU A 241 2.56 -10.25 1.25
CA LEU A 241 3.14 -9.72 0.01
C LEU A 241 3.80 -8.35 0.25
N GLU A 242 4.86 -8.02 -0.46
CA GLU A 242 5.52 -6.71 -0.33
C GLU A 242 4.56 -5.56 -0.64
N GLU A 243 3.67 -5.76 -1.61
CA GLU A 243 2.62 -4.82 -1.95
C GLU A 243 1.63 -4.58 -0.81
N ALA A 244 1.42 -5.59 0.03
CA ALA A 244 0.61 -5.51 1.22
C ALA A 244 1.31 -4.78 2.37
N LEU A 245 2.60 -4.44 2.26
CA LEU A 245 3.30 -3.61 3.23
C LEU A 245 3.37 -2.13 2.80
N LYS A 246 2.97 -1.82 1.55
CA LYS A 246 2.98 -0.45 1.05
C LYS A 246 2.12 0.46 1.96
N PRO A 247 2.65 1.64 2.34
CA PRO A 247 2.02 2.55 3.29
C PRO A 247 0.76 3.21 2.71
N ASN A 248 -0.05 3.81 3.59
CA ASN A 248 -1.35 4.46 3.30
C ASN A 248 -1.30 5.70 2.40
N ALA A 249 -0.28 5.86 1.55
CA ALA A 249 -0.13 7.01 0.67
C ALA A 249 -1.35 7.21 -0.26
N ASN A 250 -1.98 6.10 -0.67
CA ASN A 250 -3.16 6.07 -1.53
C ASN A 250 -4.35 5.39 -0.80
N ALA A 251 -4.83 6.01 0.28
CA ALA A 251 -6.04 5.53 0.96
C ALA A 251 -7.29 5.78 0.09
N MET A 252 -8.27 4.89 0.20
CA MET A 252 -9.58 5.06 -0.44
C MET A 252 -10.37 6.20 0.19
N GLU A 253 -11.34 6.71 -0.56
CA GLU A 253 -12.25 7.73 -0.06
C GLU A 253 -13.07 7.20 1.12
N GLN A 254 -13.10 8.01 2.17
CA GLN A 254 -13.83 7.74 3.40
C GLN A 254 -15.05 8.68 3.46
N PRO A 255 -16.17 8.23 4.03
CA PRO A 255 -17.35 9.08 4.19
C PRO A 255 -16.99 10.31 5.03
N LYS A 256 -17.35 11.49 4.51
CA LYS A 256 -17.13 12.77 5.17
C LYS A 256 -18.42 13.22 5.85
N LEU A 257 -18.31 13.59 7.12
CA LEU A 257 -19.42 14.20 7.84
C LEU A 257 -19.38 15.72 7.65
N PHE A 258 -20.51 16.29 7.26
CA PHE A 258 -20.71 17.73 7.18
C PHE A 258 -21.70 18.16 8.26
N THR A 259 -21.32 19.11 9.10
CA THR A 259 -22.26 19.81 9.97
C THR A 259 -22.83 20.99 9.22
N LYS A 260 -24.16 21.05 9.13
CA LYS A 260 -24.88 22.23 8.65
C LYS A 260 -24.95 23.27 9.77
N LEU A 261 -24.19 24.34 9.62
CA LEU A 261 -24.23 25.51 10.50
C LEU A 261 -25.29 26.45 9.95
N VAL A 262 -26.33 26.71 10.73
CA VAL A 262 -27.35 27.71 10.39
C VAL A 262 -27.10 28.93 11.25
N ASN A 263 -26.83 30.07 10.61
CA ASN A 263 -26.68 31.32 11.32
C ASN A 263 -28.04 31.78 11.86
N GLU A 264 -28.20 31.79 13.18
CA GLU A 264 -29.48 32.10 13.86
C GLU A 264 -30.04 33.50 13.49
N LYS A 265 -29.19 34.43 13.03
CA LYS A 265 -29.58 35.80 12.71
C LYS A 265 -29.83 36.05 11.23
N THR A 266 -29.14 35.34 10.34
CA THR A 266 -29.25 35.55 8.88
C THR A 266 -29.97 34.42 8.16
N GLY A 267 -30.13 33.26 8.80
CA GLY A 267 -30.66 32.05 8.18
C GLY A 267 -29.71 31.41 7.17
N ASP A 268 -28.49 31.95 7.01
CA ASP A 268 -27.51 31.43 6.07
C ASP A 268 -27.03 30.05 6.50
N GLU A 269 -26.98 29.13 5.54
CA GLU A 269 -26.58 27.75 5.71
C GLU A 269 -25.14 27.56 5.23
N GLU A 270 -24.24 27.17 6.12
CA GLU A 270 -22.86 26.82 5.79
C GLU A 270 -22.61 25.35 6.10
N LEU A 271 -22.18 24.58 5.10
CA LEU A 271 -21.80 23.17 5.27
C LEU A 271 -20.31 23.10 5.60
N ARG A 272 -19.98 22.68 6.82
CA ARG A 272 -18.60 22.51 7.27
C ARG A 272 -18.27 21.05 7.47
N GLU A 273 -17.17 20.56 6.88
CA GLU A 273 -16.62 19.25 7.21
C GLU A 273 -16.23 19.22 8.69
N THR A 274 -16.84 18.32 9.45
CA THR A 274 -16.59 18.16 10.90
C THR A 274 -16.38 16.69 11.20
N SER A 275 -15.25 16.33 11.81
CA SER A 275 -15.04 14.97 12.29
C SER A 275 -15.81 14.69 13.59
N PRO A 276 -16.15 13.42 13.91
CA PRO A 276 -16.81 13.06 15.16
C PRO A 276 -16.06 13.56 16.42
N LEU A 277 -14.73 13.65 16.35
CA LEU A 277 -13.91 14.19 17.43
C LEU A 277 -13.95 15.73 17.52
N GLU A 278 -14.17 16.45 16.42
CA GLU A 278 -14.36 17.91 16.42
C GLU A 278 -15.77 18.31 16.88
N MET A 279 -16.76 17.43 16.70
CA MET A 279 -18.07 17.59 17.33
C MET A 279 -18.00 17.41 18.85
N ALA A 280 -17.18 16.46 19.34
CA ALA A 280 -17.01 16.22 20.77
C ALA A 280 -16.13 17.30 21.45
N ALA A 281 -15.15 17.85 20.73
CA ALA A 281 -14.28 18.92 21.21
C ALA A 281 -14.84 20.27 20.77
N ALA A 282 -15.72 20.87 21.59
CA ALA A 282 -16.25 22.22 21.40
C ALA A 282 -15.14 23.17 20.93
N GLY A 283 -15.33 23.72 19.72
CA GLY A 283 -14.27 24.32 18.92
C GLY A 283 -13.45 25.35 19.68
N THR A 284 -12.12 25.21 19.61
CA THR A 284 -11.08 26.27 19.66
C THR A 284 -9.71 25.66 19.99
N ALA A 285 -9.13 24.86 19.09
CA ALA A 285 -7.68 24.62 18.98
C ALA A 285 -7.42 23.67 17.81
N ILE A 286 -6.23 23.73 17.21
CA ILE A 286 -5.69 22.64 16.40
C ILE A 286 -5.73 21.39 17.29
N THR A 287 -6.67 20.48 17.01
CA THR A 287 -6.85 19.29 17.83
C THR A 287 -5.73 18.29 17.53
N ASN A 288 -5.34 17.49 18.52
CA ASN A 288 -4.35 16.41 18.35
C ASN A 288 -4.66 15.49 17.16
N ASN A 289 -5.93 15.43 16.72
CA ASN A 289 -6.38 14.70 15.54
C ASN A 289 -5.89 15.31 14.21
N ASP A 290 -5.87 16.63 14.07
CA ASP A 290 -5.31 17.29 12.87
C ASP A 290 -3.79 17.04 12.77
N LEU A 291 -3.11 17.05 13.93
CA LEU A 291 -1.70 16.65 14.02
C LEU A 291 -1.49 15.18 13.66
N LEU A 292 -2.34 14.26 14.16
CA LEU A 292 -2.31 12.84 13.81
C LEU A 292 -2.55 12.60 12.31
N LYS A 293 -3.53 13.28 11.70
CA LYS A 293 -3.80 13.19 10.25
C LYS A 293 -2.63 13.70 9.43
N LYS A 294 -2.04 14.83 9.83
CA LYS A 294 -0.84 15.37 9.19
C LYS A 294 0.35 14.44 9.35
N MET A 295 0.54 13.85 10.52
CA MET A 295 1.60 12.88 10.80
C MET A 295 1.43 11.61 9.97
N ASN A 296 0.23 11.02 9.92
CA ASN A 296 -0.05 9.85 9.07
C ASN A 296 0.17 10.16 7.58
N ARG A 297 -0.20 11.37 7.12
CA ARG A 297 0.05 11.80 5.74
C ARG A 297 1.54 12.02 5.48
N LEU A 298 2.29 12.52 6.45
CA LEU A 298 3.73 12.70 6.37
C LEU A 298 4.44 11.34 6.37
N GLU A 299 4.06 10.43 7.28
CA GLU A 299 4.55 9.05 7.33
C GLU A 299 4.29 8.34 6.00
N GLY A 300 3.06 8.40 5.47
CA GLY A 300 2.74 7.83 4.16
C GLY A 300 3.59 8.40 3.02
N LYS A 301 3.89 9.71 3.04
CA LYS A 301 4.75 10.38 2.05
C LYS A 301 6.24 10.03 2.21
N ILE A 302 6.74 9.96 3.44
CA ILE A 302 8.13 9.61 3.75
C ILE A 302 8.38 8.15 3.39
N LEU A 303 7.50 7.23 3.80
CA LEU A 303 7.61 5.81 3.49
C LEU A 303 7.49 5.54 1.99
N ALA A 304 6.65 6.28 1.27
CA ALA A 304 6.51 6.15 -0.19
C ALA A 304 7.72 6.69 -0.98
N ASN A 305 8.48 7.62 -0.41
CA ASN A 305 9.59 8.29 -1.11
C ASN A 305 10.96 7.71 -0.74
N ASP A 306 11.16 7.26 0.50
CA ASP A 306 12.52 7.19 1.05
C ASP A 306 13.04 5.79 1.37
N ILE A 307 12.23 4.72 1.48
CA ILE A 307 12.79 3.41 1.90
C ILE A 307 13.63 2.74 0.81
N GLY A 308 13.20 2.74 -0.46
CA GLY A 308 13.96 2.09 -1.54
C GLY A 308 15.29 2.77 -1.84
N ILE A 309 15.33 4.10 -1.71
CA ILE A 309 16.53 4.91 -1.93
C ILE A 309 17.46 4.82 -0.70
N LEU A 310 16.89 4.80 0.51
CA LEU A 310 17.67 4.66 1.73
C LEU A 310 18.28 3.25 1.87
N ALA A 311 17.54 2.20 1.47
CA ALA A 311 18.06 0.84 1.46
C ALA A 311 19.22 0.68 0.46
N SER A 312 19.08 1.23 -0.76
CA SER A 312 20.15 1.15 -1.77
C SER A 312 21.39 1.96 -1.39
N THR A 313 21.23 3.13 -0.77
CA THR A 313 22.36 3.91 -0.25
C THR A 313 23.04 3.25 0.95
N ILE A 314 22.30 2.56 1.82
CA ILE A 314 22.88 1.74 2.90
C ILE A 314 23.69 0.58 2.33
N ASP A 315 23.18 -0.13 1.32
CA ASP A 315 23.92 -1.21 0.66
C ASP A 315 25.20 -0.71 -0.03
N GLU A 316 25.13 0.46 -0.67
CA GLU A 316 26.29 1.09 -1.29
C GLU A 316 27.35 1.49 -0.23
N LEU A 317 26.93 2.03 0.91
CA LEU A 317 27.82 2.34 2.04
C LEU A 317 28.47 1.08 2.63
N ILE A 318 27.73 -0.03 2.75
CA ILE A 318 28.27 -1.31 3.22
C ILE A 318 29.33 -1.85 2.25
N GLN A 319 29.11 -1.72 0.94
CA GLN A 319 30.10 -2.11 -0.08
C GLN A 319 31.36 -1.26 -0.01
N VAL A 320 31.22 0.06 0.16
CA VAL A 320 32.36 0.97 0.34
C VAL A 320 33.14 0.63 1.61
N GLN A 321 32.47 0.38 2.73
CA GLN A 321 33.14 -0.04 3.97
C GLN A 321 33.89 -1.37 3.80
N LYS A 322 33.27 -2.37 3.14
CA LYS A 322 33.96 -3.64 2.83
C LYS A 322 35.20 -3.42 1.97
N GLN A 323 35.15 -2.51 1.00
CA GLN A 323 36.28 -2.20 0.15
C GLN A 323 37.40 -1.48 0.93
N GLN A 324 37.04 -0.57 1.84
CA GLN A 324 38.01 0.08 2.72
C GLN A 324 38.67 -0.91 3.68
N ALA A 325 37.90 -1.83 4.26
CA ALA A 325 38.43 -2.89 5.13
C ALA A 325 39.44 -3.78 4.37
N LYS A 326 39.12 -4.18 3.13
CA LYS A 326 40.06 -4.94 2.27
C LYS A 326 41.33 -4.16 1.93
N ASN A 327 41.22 -2.85 1.72
CA ASN A 327 42.40 -2.01 1.47
C ASN A 327 43.26 -1.86 2.74
N LEU A 328 42.64 -1.74 3.91
CA LEU A 328 43.34 -1.71 5.19
C LEU A 328 44.07 -3.03 5.46
N GLU A 329 43.43 -4.16 5.15
CA GLU A 329 44.02 -5.50 5.26
C GLU A 329 45.25 -5.66 4.34
N LYS A 330 45.20 -5.14 3.11
CA LYS A 330 46.35 -5.12 2.20
C LYS A 330 47.49 -4.25 2.74
N VAL A 331 47.19 -3.12 3.36
CA VAL A 331 48.21 -2.24 3.99
C VAL A 331 48.83 -2.93 5.21
N LEU A 332 48.01 -3.58 6.05
CA LEU A 332 48.49 -4.38 7.18
C LEU A 332 49.35 -5.56 6.71
N ALA A 333 49.00 -6.21 5.61
CA ALA A 333 49.80 -7.29 5.03
C ALA A 333 51.16 -6.77 4.49
N MET A 334 51.19 -5.57 3.89
CA MET A 334 52.43 -4.93 3.45
C MET A 334 53.30 -4.43 4.62
N LEU A 335 52.71 -4.00 5.74
CA LEU A 335 53.47 -3.67 6.95
C LEU A 335 53.96 -4.95 7.67
N GLY A 336 53.15 -6.00 7.69
CA GLY A 336 53.46 -7.27 8.34
C GLY A 336 54.59 -8.03 7.64
N SER A 337 54.73 -7.90 6.32
CA SER A 337 55.84 -8.51 5.57
C SER A 337 57.21 -7.90 5.87
N LYS A 338 57.28 -6.76 6.59
CA LYS A 338 58.52 -6.13 7.04
C LYS A 338 58.98 -6.59 8.42
N SER A 339 58.18 -7.40 9.13
CA SER A 339 58.41 -7.79 10.54
C SER A 339 59.10 -9.15 10.73
N ILE A 340 59.39 -9.91 9.66
CA ILE A 340 60.07 -11.20 9.75
C ILE A 340 61.18 -11.26 8.68
N GLY A 341 62.41 -10.88 9.05
CA GLY A 341 63.56 -10.97 8.15
C GLY A 341 64.77 -10.13 8.53
N GLN A 342 65.53 -10.66 9.50
CA GLN A 342 66.92 -10.48 9.92
C GLN A 342 67.89 -9.51 9.19
N GLU A 343 68.77 -8.93 10.01
CA GLU A 343 69.92 -8.06 9.71
C GLU A 343 70.84 -8.51 8.56
N SER A 344 71.16 -7.58 7.66
CA SER A 344 72.47 -7.49 7.03
C SER A 344 72.72 -6.08 6.50
N THR A 345 73.85 -5.52 6.90
CA THR A 345 74.54 -4.34 6.36
C THR A 345 74.52 -4.29 4.82
N ASP A 346 74.04 -3.20 4.21
CA ASP A 346 74.82 -2.22 3.44
C ASP A 346 73.90 -1.16 2.81
N SER A 347 74.48 -0.02 2.46
CA SER A 347 73.94 1.19 1.82
C SER A 347 72.65 1.09 0.97
N THR A 348 71.48 1.44 1.52
CA THR A 348 70.29 1.87 0.74
C THR A 348 69.38 2.79 1.58
N GLY A 349 69.87 3.97 1.94
CA GLY A 349 69.13 4.96 2.74
C GLY A 349 68.22 5.91 1.96
N ASP A 350 68.21 5.86 0.61
CA ASP A 350 67.64 6.94 -0.21
C ASP A 350 66.32 6.57 -0.92
N GLU A 351 65.96 5.29 -1.04
CA GLU A 351 64.71 4.87 -1.70
C GLU A 351 63.50 4.78 -0.75
N SER A 352 63.70 4.36 0.50
CA SER A 352 62.59 4.24 1.48
C SER A 352 62.05 5.59 1.96
N PHE A 353 62.87 6.64 1.92
CA PHE A 353 62.43 8.01 2.24
C PHE A 353 61.64 8.64 1.09
N LYS A 354 61.99 8.34 -0.17
CA LYS A 354 61.22 8.79 -1.35
C LYS A 354 59.80 8.24 -1.35
N ASP A 355 59.60 7.02 -0.88
CA ASP A 355 58.26 6.44 -0.81
C ASP A 355 57.42 6.98 0.37
N PHE A 356 58.05 7.46 1.45
CA PHE A 356 57.36 8.21 2.51
C PHE A 356 56.86 9.57 2.00
N PHE A 357 57.68 10.30 1.23
CA PHE A 357 57.25 11.56 0.61
C PHE A 357 56.15 11.36 -0.44
N LYS A 358 56.21 10.27 -1.23
CA LYS A 358 55.10 9.90 -2.13
C LYS A 358 53.82 9.50 -1.40
N LEU A 359 53.94 9.02 -0.16
CA LEU A 359 52.79 8.67 0.67
C LEU A 359 52.08 9.93 1.16
N ASP A 360 52.84 10.94 1.54
CA ASP A 360 52.33 12.26 1.91
C ASP A 360 51.66 12.96 0.71
N GLU A 361 52.29 12.90 -0.46
CA GLU A 361 51.71 13.40 -1.72
C GLU A 361 50.41 12.66 -2.10
N LYS A 362 50.37 11.33 -1.91
CA LYS A 362 49.15 10.53 -2.11
C LYS A 362 48.07 10.83 -1.07
N LEU A 363 48.44 11.14 0.17
CA LEU A 363 47.50 11.52 1.23
C LEU A 363 46.87 12.88 0.93
N GLU A 364 47.67 13.84 0.48
CA GLU A 364 47.21 15.17 0.08
C GLU A 364 46.32 15.09 -1.17
N LYS A 365 46.67 14.20 -2.11
CA LYS A 365 45.82 13.86 -3.26
C LYS A 365 44.51 13.20 -2.85
N LEU A 366 44.50 12.33 -1.85
CA LEU A 366 43.27 11.73 -1.30
C LEU A 366 42.41 12.74 -0.54
N LEU A 367 43.00 13.67 0.20
CA LEU A 367 42.27 14.73 0.90
C LEU A 367 41.67 15.74 -0.07
N THR A 368 42.36 16.04 -1.17
CA THR A 368 41.83 16.89 -2.25
C THR A 368 40.76 16.17 -3.06
N GLU A 369 40.91 14.87 -3.35
CA GLU A 369 39.85 14.03 -3.91
C GLU A 369 38.63 13.96 -2.98
N GLN A 370 38.80 13.81 -1.67
CA GLN A 370 37.69 13.84 -0.71
C GLN A 370 37.03 15.21 -0.61
N ARG A 371 37.80 16.31 -0.64
CA ARG A 371 37.24 17.67 -0.72
C ARG A 371 36.46 17.87 -2.01
N LYS A 372 36.98 17.40 -3.14
CA LYS A 372 36.32 17.45 -4.45
C LYS A 372 35.06 16.59 -4.49
N LEU A 373 35.06 15.41 -3.87
CA LEU A 373 33.88 14.57 -3.71
C LEU A 373 32.87 15.21 -2.76
N ARG A 374 33.31 15.91 -1.71
CA ARG A 374 32.44 16.64 -0.78
C ARG A 374 31.86 17.90 -1.41
N GLU A 375 32.60 18.57 -2.28
CA GLU A 375 32.13 19.68 -3.10
C GLU A 375 31.19 19.19 -4.20
N ALA A 376 31.51 18.11 -4.90
CA ALA A 376 30.63 17.43 -5.85
C ALA A 376 29.36 16.89 -5.18
N SER A 377 29.45 16.37 -3.95
CA SER A 377 28.30 15.99 -3.14
C SER A 377 27.49 17.21 -2.68
N LYS A 378 28.13 18.35 -2.37
CA LYS A 378 27.43 19.61 -2.08
C LYS A 378 26.66 20.11 -3.31
N THR A 379 27.26 20.03 -4.50
CA THR A 379 26.54 20.31 -5.76
C THR A 379 25.46 19.26 -6.04
N HIS A 380 25.67 17.98 -5.70
CA HIS A 380 24.64 16.93 -5.79
C HIS A 380 23.48 17.11 -4.80
N THR A 381 23.72 17.64 -3.59
CA THR A 381 22.64 18.03 -2.66
C THR A 381 21.92 19.32 -3.08
N SER A 382 22.54 20.15 -3.94
CA SER A 382 21.87 21.28 -4.60
C SER A 382 21.27 20.93 -5.98
N SER A 383 21.56 19.75 -6.53
CA SER A 383 21.09 19.33 -7.86
C SER A 383 20.12 18.14 -7.84
N ASN A 384 19.72 17.64 -6.66
CA ASN A 384 18.65 16.63 -6.51
C ASN A 384 17.30 17.20 -6.04
N GLY A 385 17.12 18.53 -6.10
CA GLY A 385 15.79 19.11 -6.30
C GLY A 385 15.44 18.99 -7.78
N GLY A 386 14.44 18.18 -8.10
CA GLY A 386 14.09 17.72 -9.44
C GLY A 386 13.97 18.78 -10.56
N PRO A 387 13.82 18.34 -11.81
CA PRO A 387 13.95 19.20 -12.96
C PRO A 387 12.72 20.11 -13.12
N HIS A 388 12.93 21.27 -13.76
CA HIS A 388 11.91 22.07 -14.46
C HIS A 388 11.10 23.14 -13.68
N ILE A 389 11.73 24.04 -12.93
CA ILE A 389 11.12 25.36 -12.68
C ILE A 389 11.70 26.38 -13.65
N ASP A 390 13.03 26.51 -13.73
CA ASP A 390 13.64 27.55 -14.58
C ASP A 390 13.43 27.30 -16.08
N GLU A 391 13.45 26.04 -16.53
CA GLU A 391 13.22 25.76 -17.95
C GLU A 391 11.73 25.83 -18.36
N VAL A 392 10.81 25.47 -17.45
CA VAL A 392 9.37 25.64 -17.69
C VAL A 392 9.01 27.11 -17.63
N VAL A 393 9.49 27.87 -16.63
CA VAL A 393 9.28 29.31 -16.55
C VAL A 393 9.87 30.01 -17.77
N ARG A 394 11.04 29.61 -18.27
CA ARG A 394 11.64 30.16 -19.50
C ARG A 394 10.83 29.84 -20.76
N LYS A 395 10.36 28.60 -20.93
CA LYS A 395 9.51 28.23 -22.08
C LYS A 395 8.13 28.89 -22.02
N LEU A 396 7.58 29.06 -20.81
CA LEU A 396 6.27 29.67 -20.57
C LEU A 396 6.33 31.20 -20.75
N THR A 397 7.42 31.86 -20.33
CA THR A 397 7.63 33.30 -20.58
C THR A 397 7.79 33.63 -22.07
N ILE A 398 8.46 32.77 -22.86
CA ILE A 398 8.55 32.95 -24.32
C ILE A 398 7.17 32.94 -24.99
N TRP A 399 6.23 32.13 -24.49
CA TRP A 399 4.88 32.05 -25.03
C TRP A 399 3.94 33.15 -24.49
N LEU A 400 4.20 33.68 -23.29
CA LEU A 400 3.34 34.67 -22.64
C LEU A 400 3.54 36.10 -23.21
N ILE A 401 4.74 36.42 -23.70
CA ILE A 401 5.06 37.74 -24.28
C ILE A 401 4.18 38.11 -25.49
N PRO A 402 4.01 37.26 -26.53
CA PRO A 402 3.14 37.59 -27.66
C PRO A 402 1.66 37.71 -27.25
N LEU A 403 1.21 36.93 -26.26
CA LEU A 403 -0.17 36.99 -25.76
C LEU A 403 -0.44 38.34 -25.07
N VAL A 404 0.50 38.82 -24.25
CA VAL A 404 0.42 40.13 -23.60
C VAL A 404 0.43 41.27 -24.64
N ALA A 405 1.21 41.13 -25.72
CA ALA A 405 1.23 42.12 -26.80
C ALA A 405 -0.13 42.20 -27.52
N VAL A 406 -0.77 41.07 -27.81
CA VAL A 406 -2.12 41.03 -28.41
C VAL A 406 -3.16 41.65 -27.47
N MET A 407 -3.07 41.35 -26.17
CA MET A 407 -3.92 41.96 -25.15
C MET A 407 -3.78 43.50 -25.09
N MET A 408 -2.56 44.03 -25.18
CA MET A 408 -2.34 45.48 -25.24
C MET A 408 -2.93 46.12 -26.50
N VAL A 409 -2.79 45.48 -27.67
CA VAL A 409 -3.36 45.98 -28.92
C VAL A 409 -4.89 46.03 -28.84
N MET A 410 -5.51 44.97 -28.31
CA MET A 410 -6.97 44.93 -28.09
C MET A 410 -7.43 46.00 -27.09
N ALA A 411 -6.68 46.22 -26.00
CA ALA A 411 -6.96 47.29 -25.04
C ALA A 411 -6.85 48.69 -25.68
N TYR A 412 -5.86 48.90 -26.55
CA TYR A 412 -5.70 50.16 -27.28
C TYR A 412 -6.88 50.43 -28.23
N TYR A 413 -7.29 49.44 -29.02
CA TYR A 413 -8.43 49.61 -29.95
C TYR A 413 -9.75 49.78 -29.21
N THR A 414 -9.99 49.04 -28.13
CA THR A 414 -11.20 49.22 -27.31
C THR A 414 -11.24 50.60 -26.66
N PHE A 415 -10.11 51.12 -26.18
CA PHE A 415 -10.03 52.49 -25.65
C PHE A 415 -10.26 53.55 -26.73
N ARG A 416 -9.67 53.38 -27.92
CA ARG A 416 -9.87 54.29 -29.06
C ARG A 416 -11.33 54.31 -29.52
N ILE A 417 -11.97 53.15 -29.67
CA ILE A 417 -13.39 53.06 -30.03
C ILE A 417 -14.25 53.77 -28.97
N ARG A 418 -13.93 53.60 -27.68
CA ARG A 418 -14.63 54.31 -26.59
C ARG A 418 -14.49 55.83 -26.73
N GLN A 419 -13.31 56.33 -27.07
CA GLN A 419 -13.10 57.76 -27.31
C GLN A 419 -13.85 58.27 -28.55
N GLU A 420 -13.89 57.51 -29.64
CA GLU A 420 -14.64 57.86 -30.84
C GLU A 420 -16.16 57.90 -30.56
N ILE A 421 -16.69 56.94 -29.80
CA ILE A 421 -18.10 56.94 -29.35
C ILE A 421 -18.43 58.17 -28.50
N VAL A 422 -17.53 58.57 -27.59
CA VAL A 422 -17.73 59.77 -26.75
C VAL A 422 -17.72 61.04 -27.59
N LYS A 423 -16.86 61.13 -28.61
CA LYS A 423 -16.83 62.29 -29.52
C LYS A 423 -18.07 62.35 -30.42
N THR A 424 -18.61 61.22 -30.86
CA THR A 424 -19.84 61.19 -31.68
C THR A 424 -21.13 61.46 -30.89
N LYS A 425 -21.11 61.39 -29.55
CA LYS A 425 -22.25 61.76 -28.70
C LYS A 425 -22.30 63.27 -28.35
N LEU A 426 -21.29 64.04 -28.76
CA LEU A 426 -21.18 65.49 -28.54
C LEU A 426 -21.41 66.32 -29.81
N LEU A 427 -21.75 65.67 -30.92
CA LEU A 427 -22.36 66.22 -32.13
C LEU A 427 -23.83 65.78 -32.15
#